data_AF-A0A2S5NP33-F1
#
_entry.id   AF-A0A2S5NP33-F1
#
_cell.length_a   1.000
_cell.length_b   1.000
_cell.length_c   1.000
_cell.angle_alpha   90.00
_cell.angle_beta   90.00
_cell.angle_gamma   90.00
#
_symmetry.space_group_name_H-M   'P 1'
#
loop_
_entity.id
_entity.type
_entity.pdbx_description
1 polymer ?
#
loop_
_entity_poly.entity_id
_entity_poly.type
_entity_poly.pdbx_seq_one_letter_code
_entity_poly.pdbx_strand_id
1 'polypeptide(L)'
;MMDRPEWIGARPRVNGFQEVELYCTLTNNNRRGTTPVSVNAADGSTAGGGARPPVDAANARANNVHGGVIRWREDGRSVRATTFTWDTFVQAGDTQTTRAPLPTNDFRGNIVDNPNGSADYGAPDGLWFDDFGRMWVQTDSGAGTGDFINLGMDQMVCVNPSTKETKRFLTACPQAEVTGVTMSPDGKTMWVGLQHPGDAASDPTNPEQFSRWPHSQWNLASDGVTPLNPGRPRSGVVVITKNDGGIIGT
;
A
#
# COMPACT_ATOMS: atom_id res chain seq x y z
N MET A 1 19.02 -7.76 -5.55
CA MET A 1 18.62 -6.65 -4.66
C MET A 1 17.21 -6.25 -5.02
N MET A 2 16.31 -6.15 -4.05
CA MET A 2 14.87 -5.92 -4.28
C MET A 2 14.50 -4.43 -4.30
N ASP A 3 13.38 -4.09 -4.94
CA ASP A 3 12.75 -2.77 -4.89
C ASP A 3 12.02 -2.58 -3.55
N ARG A 4 12.75 -2.14 -2.52
CA ARG A 4 12.22 -1.78 -1.18
C ARG A 4 11.12 -2.74 -0.65
N PRO A 5 11.49 -3.97 -0.23
CA PRO A 5 10.54 -4.85 0.44
C PRO A 5 9.98 -4.21 1.71
N GLU A 6 8.66 -4.23 1.87
CA GLU A 6 7.98 -3.74 3.08
C GLU A 6 7.20 -4.89 3.75
N TRP A 7 5.87 -4.89 3.74
CA TRP A 7 5.10 -5.91 4.46
C TRP A 7 5.09 -7.25 3.72
N ILE A 8 5.00 -8.32 4.50
CA ILE A 8 4.81 -9.69 4.02
C ILE A 8 3.55 -10.27 4.64
N GLY A 9 2.67 -10.83 3.81
CA GLY A 9 1.47 -11.53 4.25
C GLY A 9 1.42 -12.95 3.70
N ALA A 10 1.05 -13.90 4.57
CA ALA A 10 0.79 -15.27 4.18
C ALA A 10 -0.71 -15.45 3.93
N ARG A 11 -1.09 -15.93 2.75
CA ARG A 11 -2.49 -16.19 2.43
C ARG A 11 -3.01 -17.35 3.30
N PRO A 12 -4.15 -17.18 3.98
CA PRO A 12 -4.71 -18.24 4.83
C PRO A 12 -5.18 -19.42 3.98
N ARG A 13 -5.01 -20.62 4.52
CA ARG A 13 -5.43 -21.89 3.90
C ARG A 13 -6.90 -22.19 4.18
N VAL A 14 -7.76 -21.31 3.71
CA VAL A 14 -9.23 -21.40 3.84
C VAL A 14 -9.88 -21.74 2.49
N ASN A 15 -11.15 -22.15 2.51
CA ASN A 15 -11.94 -22.42 1.31
C ASN A 15 -11.28 -23.42 0.33
N GLY A 16 -10.56 -24.41 0.87
CA GLY A 16 -9.88 -25.44 0.07
C GLY A 16 -8.52 -25.03 -0.50
N PHE A 17 -8.05 -23.80 -0.27
CA PHE A 17 -6.70 -23.38 -0.64
C PHE A 17 -5.65 -24.04 0.27
N GLN A 18 -4.65 -24.71 -0.29
CA GLN A 18 -3.70 -25.55 0.47
C GLN A 18 -2.22 -25.13 0.35
N GLU A 19 -1.90 -24.16 -0.50
CA GLU A 19 -0.51 -23.75 -0.71
C GLU A 19 0.04 -22.98 0.50
N VAL A 20 1.38 -23.00 0.69
CA VAL A 20 2.06 -21.92 1.42
C VAL A 20 2.30 -20.81 0.39
N GLU A 21 1.44 -19.80 0.35
CA GLU A 21 1.54 -18.70 -0.60
C GLU A 21 1.75 -17.39 0.16
N LEU A 22 2.87 -16.73 -0.11
CA LEU A 22 3.26 -15.48 0.52
C LEU A 22 3.31 -14.36 -0.49
N TYR A 23 3.07 -13.15 -0.01
CA TYR A 23 3.01 -11.91 -0.77
C TYR A 23 3.89 -10.90 -0.07
N CYS A 24 4.69 -10.14 -0.83
CA CYS A 24 5.50 -9.06 -0.32
C CYS A 24 5.30 -7.82 -1.18
N THR A 25 5.05 -6.69 -0.53
CA THR A 25 5.05 -5.39 -1.19
C THR A 25 6.47 -4.97 -1.50
N LEU A 26 6.66 -4.47 -2.73
CA LEU A 26 7.89 -3.89 -3.23
C LEU A 26 7.56 -2.44 -3.57
N THR A 27 7.66 -1.53 -2.59
CA THR A 27 6.95 -0.25 -2.63
C THR A 27 7.39 0.65 -3.78
N ASN A 28 8.69 0.72 -4.08
CA ASN A 28 9.23 1.44 -5.23
C ASN A 28 10.76 1.32 -5.27
N ASN A 29 11.34 1.72 -6.40
CA ASN A 29 12.76 2.03 -6.54
C ASN A 29 12.98 2.89 -7.79
N ASN A 30 12.94 4.21 -7.63
CA ASN A 30 13.22 5.16 -8.71
C ASN A 30 14.69 5.13 -9.20
N ARG A 31 15.58 4.41 -8.49
CA ARG A 31 16.99 4.24 -8.89
C ARG A 31 17.26 2.95 -9.67
N ARG A 32 16.28 2.05 -9.78
CA ARG A 32 16.36 0.81 -10.55
C ARG A 32 16.77 1.09 -12.00
N GLY A 33 17.83 0.43 -12.47
CA GLY A 33 18.32 0.57 -13.83
C GLY A 33 19.00 1.92 -14.15
N THR A 34 19.27 2.75 -13.14
CA THR A 34 20.00 4.02 -13.32
C THR A 34 21.52 3.82 -13.22
N THR A 35 22.30 4.79 -13.68
CA THR A 35 23.77 4.76 -13.65
C THR A 35 24.35 5.71 -12.57
N PRO A 36 25.57 5.44 -12.06
CA PRO A 36 26.34 4.20 -12.24
C PRO A 36 25.67 3.03 -11.53
N VAL A 37 25.78 1.81 -12.08
CA VAL A 37 25.19 0.62 -11.46
C VAL A 37 25.83 0.34 -10.10
N SER A 38 25.03 0.05 -9.08
CA SER A 38 25.51 -0.29 -7.74
C SER A 38 24.54 -1.17 -6.97
N VAL A 39 25.03 -1.85 -5.94
CA VAL A 39 24.24 -2.67 -5.02
C VAL A 39 24.53 -2.27 -3.58
N ASN A 40 23.63 -2.60 -2.65
CA ASN A 40 23.91 -2.44 -1.22
C ASN A 40 25.14 -3.24 -0.82
N ALA A 41 26.03 -2.60 -0.07
CA ALA A 41 27.13 -3.25 0.60
C ALA A 41 26.60 -4.23 1.66
N ALA A 42 27.20 -5.41 1.72
CA ALA A 42 26.78 -6.49 2.63
C ALA A 42 26.94 -6.13 4.12
N ASP A 43 27.77 -5.13 4.42
CA ASP A 43 28.01 -4.61 5.78
C ASP A 43 26.98 -3.55 6.22
N GLY A 44 26.00 -3.21 5.35
CA GLY A 44 24.97 -2.23 5.65
C GLY A 44 25.43 -0.77 5.56
N SER A 45 26.66 -0.49 5.09
CA SER A 45 27.20 0.87 4.97
C SER A 45 26.56 1.71 3.85
N THR A 46 25.80 1.09 2.96
CA THR A 46 25.07 1.81 1.91
C THR A 46 23.89 2.56 2.50
N ALA A 47 23.87 3.89 2.33
CA ALA A 47 22.74 4.71 2.72
C ALA A 47 21.42 4.18 2.11
N GLY A 48 20.35 4.19 2.91
CA GLY A 48 19.02 3.79 2.46
C GLY A 48 18.60 4.52 1.18
N GLY A 49 18.08 3.78 0.21
CA GLY A 49 17.75 4.33 -1.12
C GLY A 49 18.97 4.78 -1.94
N GLY A 50 20.19 4.46 -1.52
CA GLY A 50 21.44 4.90 -2.15
C GLY A 50 21.79 4.15 -3.44
N ALA A 51 21.57 2.83 -3.46
CA ALA A 51 22.00 1.97 -4.54
C ALA A 51 21.19 2.13 -5.84
N ARG A 52 21.80 1.72 -6.96
CA ARG A 52 21.27 1.79 -8.32
C ARG A 52 21.34 0.42 -8.98
N PRO A 53 20.63 -0.58 -8.45
CA PRO A 53 20.74 -1.95 -8.96
C PRO A 53 20.16 -2.05 -10.38
N PRO A 54 20.68 -2.95 -11.23
CA PRO A 54 20.19 -3.12 -12.61
C PRO A 54 18.76 -3.68 -12.60
N VAL A 55 18.05 -3.59 -13.73
CA VAL A 55 16.79 -4.34 -13.90
C VAL A 55 17.08 -5.84 -13.90
N ASP A 56 16.20 -6.61 -13.28
CA ASP A 56 16.26 -8.07 -13.22
C ASP A 56 14.85 -8.68 -13.30
N ALA A 57 14.74 -10.01 -13.30
CA ALA A 57 13.44 -10.67 -13.45
C ALA A 57 12.45 -10.32 -12.33
N ALA A 58 12.92 -10.17 -11.08
CA ALA A 58 12.06 -9.87 -9.94
C ALA A 58 11.73 -8.37 -9.87
N ASN A 59 12.59 -7.51 -10.43
CA ASN A 59 12.48 -6.06 -10.42
C ASN A 59 12.64 -5.53 -11.86
N ALA A 60 11.66 -5.87 -12.71
CA ALA A 60 11.78 -5.73 -14.16
C ALA A 60 11.66 -4.28 -14.68
N ARG A 61 11.12 -3.37 -13.87
CA ARG A 61 10.81 -1.99 -14.30
C ARG A 61 11.93 -1.03 -13.92
N ALA A 62 12.57 -0.40 -14.89
CA ALA A 62 13.50 0.70 -14.62
C ALA A 62 12.75 1.90 -14.03
N ASN A 63 13.41 2.64 -13.13
CA ASN A 63 12.83 3.79 -12.45
C ASN A 63 11.40 3.49 -11.92
N ASN A 64 11.28 2.43 -11.14
CA ASN A 64 10.01 1.91 -10.66
C ASN A 64 9.43 2.81 -9.58
N VAL A 65 8.70 3.87 -9.95
CA VAL A 65 8.10 4.81 -8.98
C VAL A 65 6.85 4.26 -8.30
N HIS A 66 6.13 3.32 -8.92
CA HIS A 66 4.83 2.86 -8.41
C HIS A 66 4.89 1.55 -7.60
N GLY A 67 5.94 0.73 -7.76
CA GLY A 67 6.06 -0.52 -7.00
C GLY A 67 5.09 -1.64 -7.41
N GLY A 68 4.88 -2.60 -6.52
CA GLY A 68 3.98 -3.72 -6.78
C GLY A 68 4.00 -4.75 -5.67
N VAL A 69 3.49 -5.94 -5.98
CA VAL A 69 3.45 -7.08 -5.06
C VAL A 69 4.09 -8.27 -5.75
N ILE A 70 5.12 -8.84 -5.13
CA ILE A 70 5.69 -10.13 -5.52
C ILE A 70 5.02 -11.24 -4.71
N ARG A 71 4.82 -12.41 -5.32
CA ARG A 71 4.23 -13.58 -4.68
C ARG A 71 5.11 -14.80 -4.88
N TRP A 72 5.19 -15.66 -3.88
CA TRP A 72 5.84 -16.96 -4.00
C TRP A 72 5.06 -18.07 -3.32
N ARG A 73 5.30 -19.31 -3.78
CA ARG A 73 4.76 -20.55 -3.22
C ARG A 73 5.90 -21.48 -2.85
N GLU A 74 5.90 -21.91 -1.60
CA GLU A 74 6.94 -22.81 -1.10
C GLU A 74 6.72 -24.25 -1.54
N ASP A 75 7.80 -24.91 -1.94
CA ASP A 75 7.75 -26.26 -2.48
C ASP A 75 7.23 -27.27 -1.44
N GLY A 76 6.45 -28.24 -1.92
CA GLY A 76 5.85 -29.26 -1.05
C GLY A 76 4.87 -28.71 -0.01
N ARG A 77 4.37 -27.47 -0.19
CA ARG A 77 3.39 -26.82 0.71
C ARG A 77 3.88 -26.75 2.16
N SER A 78 5.17 -26.52 2.35
CA SER A 78 5.83 -26.59 3.65
C SER A 78 6.61 -25.32 3.99
N VAL A 79 6.34 -24.77 5.18
CA VAL A 79 7.11 -23.66 5.81
C VAL A 79 8.58 -23.97 6.10
N ARG A 80 9.02 -25.20 5.78
CA ARG A 80 10.40 -25.65 5.90
C ARG A 80 11.08 -25.80 4.55
N ALA A 81 10.39 -25.51 3.45
CA ALA A 81 10.99 -25.60 2.12
C ALA A 81 12.14 -24.62 2.00
N THR A 82 13.18 -25.02 1.27
CA THR A 82 14.33 -24.16 0.94
C THR A 82 14.25 -23.61 -0.48
N THR A 83 13.17 -23.93 -1.19
CA THR A 83 12.92 -23.57 -2.58
C THR A 83 11.46 -23.18 -2.75
N PHE A 84 11.21 -22.30 -3.73
CA PHE A 84 9.89 -21.77 -4.03
C PHE A 84 9.79 -21.40 -5.51
N THR A 85 8.56 -21.31 -5.98
CA THR A 85 8.22 -20.67 -7.27
C THR A 85 7.64 -19.30 -7.02
N TRP A 86 7.94 -18.32 -7.86
CA TRP A 86 7.51 -16.94 -7.66
C TRP A 86 7.01 -16.29 -8.95
N ASP A 87 6.15 -15.28 -8.79
CA ASP A 87 5.64 -14.44 -9.86
C ASP A 87 5.39 -13.01 -9.36
N THR A 88 5.39 -12.04 -10.28
CA THR A 88 4.90 -10.68 -9.97
C THR A 88 3.38 -10.72 -9.93
N PHE A 89 2.82 -10.66 -8.72
CA PHE A 89 1.38 -10.75 -8.51
C PHE A 89 0.65 -9.55 -9.09
N VAL A 90 1.11 -8.34 -8.74
CA VAL A 90 0.61 -7.05 -9.25
C VAL A 90 1.78 -6.12 -9.50
N GLN A 91 1.72 -5.39 -10.61
CA GLN A 91 2.50 -4.20 -10.89
C GLN A 91 1.57 -3.00 -10.67
N ALA A 92 1.86 -2.22 -9.63
CA ALA A 92 1.13 -0.99 -9.36
C ALA A 92 1.50 0.08 -10.39
N GLY A 93 0.62 1.06 -10.61
CA GLY A 93 0.78 2.04 -11.67
C GLY A 93 -0.43 2.97 -11.81
N ASP A 94 -0.30 3.91 -12.74
CA ASP A 94 -1.32 4.89 -13.09
C ASP A 94 -1.68 4.72 -14.57
N THR A 95 -2.87 4.19 -14.86
CA THR A 95 -3.33 3.99 -16.25
C THR A 95 -3.51 5.30 -17.00
N GLN A 96 -3.68 6.42 -16.28
CA GLN A 96 -3.81 7.78 -16.81
C GLN A 96 -2.49 8.55 -16.83
N THR A 97 -1.35 7.87 -16.57
CA THR A 97 -0.04 8.51 -16.56
C THR A 97 0.29 9.19 -17.89
N THR A 98 0.86 10.39 -17.81
CA THR A 98 1.39 11.13 -18.96
C THR A 98 2.89 10.93 -19.15
N ARG A 99 3.51 10.10 -18.30
CA ARG A 99 4.95 9.85 -18.33
C ARG A 99 5.36 9.12 -19.60
N ALA A 100 6.44 9.56 -20.23
CA ALA A 100 7.01 8.86 -21.37
C ALA A 100 7.49 7.46 -20.94
N PRO A 101 7.11 6.40 -21.68
CA PRO A 101 7.52 5.05 -21.33
C PRO A 101 9.04 4.89 -21.48
N LEU A 102 9.62 4.08 -20.59
CA LEU A 102 10.98 3.56 -20.70
C LEU A 102 10.94 2.16 -21.35
N PRO A 103 12.08 1.65 -21.85
CA PRO A 103 12.12 0.34 -22.50
C PRO A 103 11.55 -0.82 -21.67
N THR A 104 11.60 -0.74 -20.34
CA THR A 104 11.08 -1.78 -19.44
C THR A 104 10.00 -1.28 -18.47
N ASN A 105 9.49 -0.06 -18.64
CA ASN A 105 8.48 0.50 -17.73
C ASN A 105 7.59 1.52 -18.44
N ASP A 106 6.30 1.22 -18.58
CA ASP A 106 5.31 2.12 -19.14
C ASP A 106 4.51 2.90 -18.08
N PHE A 107 4.81 2.67 -16.79
CA PHE A 107 4.21 3.32 -15.63
C PHE A 107 2.71 3.06 -15.40
N ARG A 108 2.04 2.26 -16.24
CA ARG A 108 0.59 1.99 -16.12
C ARG A 108 0.25 0.87 -15.16
N GLY A 109 1.14 -0.11 -15.01
CA GLY A 109 0.89 -1.28 -14.17
C GLY A 109 -0.09 -2.27 -14.81
N ASN A 110 -0.59 -3.21 -14.00
CA ASN A 110 -1.49 -4.29 -14.47
C ASN A 110 -2.58 -4.64 -13.45
N ILE A 111 -2.98 -3.66 -12.64
CA ILE A 111 -4.05 -3.84 -11.65
C ILE A 111 -5.33 -4.26 -12.40
N VAL A 112 -5.98 -5.32 -11.90
CA VAL A 112 -7.27 -5.80 -12.41
C VAL A 112 -8.34 -5.17 -11.54
N ASP A 113 -8.84 -4.00 -11.90
CA ASP A 113 -9.80 -3.27 -11.10
C ASP A 113 -11.26 -3.52 -11.51
N ASN A 114 -12.17 -3.32 -10.56
CA ASN A 114 -13.60 -3.52 -10.79
C ASN A 114 -14.44 -2.44 -10.07
N PRO A 115 -15.01 -1.46 -10.79
CA PRO A 115 -15.00 -1.32 -12.27
C PRO A 115 -13.63 -0.92 -12.84
N ASN A 116 -13.45 -1.07 -14.16
CA ASN A 116 -12.20 -0.71 -14.84
C ASN A 116 -11.85 0.78 -14.69
N GLY A 117 -10.60 1.08 -14.34
CA GLY A 117 -10.10 2.43 -14.04
C GLY A 117 -10.49 2.98 -12.66
N SER A 118 -10.96 2.15 -11.73
CA SER A 118 -11.43 2.57 -10.41
C SER A 118 -10.47 2.35 -9.26
N ALA A 119 -9.43 1.51 -9.43
CA ALA A 119 -8.59 1.08 -8.32
C ALA A 119 -7.10 1.09 -8.63
N ASP A 120 -6.64 1.98 -9.52
CA ASP A 120 -5.22 2.27 -9.64
C ASP A 120 -4.65 2.77 -8.30
N TYR A 121 -3.46 2.27 -7.96
CA TYR A 121 -2.70 2.67 -6.78
C TYR A 121 -1.20 2.55 -7.06
N GLY A 122 -0.40 3.14 -6.18
CA GLY A 122 1.07 3.13 -6.24
C GLY A 122 1.65 3.11 -4.83
N ALA A 123 2.94 2.78 -4.74
CA ALA A 123 3.67 2.63 -3.48
C ALA A 123 2.93 1.76 -2.45
N PRO A 124 2.57 0.51 -2.81
CA PRO A 124 2.00 -0.40 -1.83
C PRO A 124 3.04 -0.68 -0.73
N ASP A 125 2.63 -0.52 0.52
CA ASP A 125 3.42 -0.77 1.72
C ASP A 125 2.73 -1.86 2.55
N GLY A 126 1.69 -1.50 3.31
CA GLY A 126 0.98 -2.42 4.19
C GLY A 126 0.32 -3.56 3.42
N LEU A 127 0.42 -4.79 3.94
CA LEU A 127 -0.21 -5.98 3.36
C LEU A 127 -0.67 -6.94 4.45
N TRP A 128 -1.95 -7.33 4.39
CA TRP A 128 -2.54 -8.25 5.35
C TRP A 128 -3.63 -9.11 4.72
N PHE A 129 -3.85 -10.31 5.25
CA PHE A 129 -4.98 -11.17 4.86
C PHE A 129 -5.96 -11.29 6.01
N ASP A 130 -7.25 -11.16 5.71
CA ASP A 130 -8.29 -11.50 6.69
C ASP A 130 -8.62 -12.98 6.73
N ASP A 131 -9.34 -13.39 7.77
CA ASP A 131 -9.75 -14.79 7.99
C ASP A 131 -10.69 -15.33 6.90
N PHE A 132 -11.22 -14.46 6.03
CA PHE A 132 -12.06 -14.82 4.90
C PHE A 132 -11.27 -14.98 3.59
N GLY A 133 -9.95 -14.76 3.63
CA GLY A 133 -9.02 -14.94 2.52
C GLY A 133 -8.95 -13.76 1.56
N ARG A 134 -9.43 -12.57 1.94
CA ARG A 134 -9.22 -11.33 1.17
C ARG A 134 -7.88 -10.73 1.54
N MET A 135 -7.19 -10.17 0.53
CA MET A 135 -5.94 -9.45 0.73
C MET A 135 -6.23 -7.96 0.82
N TRP A 136 -5.72 -7.30 1.86
CA TRP A 136 -5.81 -5.87 2.07
C TRP A 136 -4.43 -5.26 1.83
N VAL A 137 -4.34 -4.31 0.91
CA VAL A 137 -3.10 -3.60 0.58
C VAL A 137 -3.27 -2.12 0.88
N GLN A 138 -2.30 -1.54 1.56
CA GLN A 138 -2.29 -0.16 2.04
C GLN A 138 -1.12 0.58 1.35
N THR A 139 -1.23 1.89 1.14
CA THR A 139 -0.22 2.65 0.36
C THR A 139 0.44 3.75 1.18
N ASP A 140 1.70 4.01 0.84
CA ASP A 140 2.55 5.13 1.30
C ASP A 140 3.21 5.81 0.09
N SER A 141 2.40 6.57 -0.65
CA SER A 141 2.79 7.33 -1.84
C SER A 141 2.95 8.83 -1.56
N GLY A 142 2.50 9.28 -0.39
CA GLY A 142 2.59 10.66 0.06
C GLY A 142 1.41 11.53 -0.42
N ALA A 143 1.70 12.74 -0.91
CA ALA A 143 0.68 13.77 -1.09
C ALA A 143 -0.19 13.63 -2.37
N GLY A 144 -0.08 12.54 -3.14
CA GLY A 144 -0.82 12.39 -4.39
C GLY A 144 -0.46 13.45 -5.43
N THR A 145 0.83 13.75 -5.60
CA THR A 145 1.34 14.74 -6.57
C THR A 145 2.36 14.12 -7.52
N GLY A 146 2.73 14.84 -8.58
CA GLY A 146 3.71 14.35 -9.55
C GLY A 146 3.24 13.07 -10.23
N ASP A 147 4.05 12.00 -10.18
CA ASP A 147 3.71 10.69 -10.75
C ASP A 147 2.46 10.04 -10.10
N PHE A 148 1.98 10.54 -8.95
CA PHE A 148 0.84 9.99 -8.22
C PHE A 148 -0.44 10.84 -8.36
N ILE A 149 -0.43 11.88 -9.20
CA ILE A 149 -1.52 12.88 -9.25
C ILE A 149 -2.90 12.30 -9.56
N ASN A 150 -2.98 11.28 -10.43
CA ASN A 150 -4.26 10.64 -10.78
C ASN A 150 -4.69 9.57 -9.77
N LEU A 151 -3.79 9.15 -8.89
CA LEU A 151 -4.05 8.14 -7.86
C LEU A 151 -4.70 8.77 -6.61
N GLY A 152 -4.45 10.06 -6.39
CA GLY A 152 -4.96 10.82 -5.25
C GLY A 152 -4.17 10.56 -3.98
N MET A 153 -4.82 10.74 -2.83
CA MET A 153 -4.23 10.42 -1.52
C MET A 153 -4.02 8.92 -1.36
N ASP A 154 -3.20 8.55 -0.38
CA ASP A 154 -3.02 7.16 -0.01
C ASP A 154 -4.33 6.46 0.34
N GLN A 155 -4.32 5.15 0.20
CA GLN A 155 -5.54 4.35 0.13
C GLN A 155 -5.32 2.94 0.66
N MET A 156 -6.44 2.27 0.91
CA MET A 156 -6.47 0.83 1.13
C MET A 156 -7.35 0.18 0.07
N VAL A 157 -6.83 -0.85 -0.57
CA VAL A 157 -7.53 -1.67 -1.55
C VAL A 157 -7.76 -3.08 -1.00
N CYS A 158 -8.89 -3.67 -1.38
CA CYS A 158 -9.20 -5.08 -1.16
C CYS A 158 -8.97 -5.83 -2.46
N VAL A 159 -8.22 -6.92 -2.41
CA VAL A 159 -7.82 -7.73 -3.55
C VAL A 159 -8.24 -9.18 -3.34
N ASN A 160 -8.87 -9.77 -4.35
CA ASN A 160 -9.09 -11.20 -4.42
C ASN A 160 -7.81 -11.90 -4.90
N PRO A 161 -7.11 -12.68 -4.06
CA PRO A 161 -5.83 -13.29 -4.44
C PRO A 161 -5.93 -14.34 -5.55
N SER A 162 -7.12 -14.90 -5.79
CA SER A 162 -7.36 -15.88 -6.87
C SER A 162 -7.60 -15.21 -8.22
N THR A 163 -8.42 -14.15 -8.26
CA THR A 163 -8.80 -13.48 -9.52
C THR A 163 -7.97 -12.23 -9.83
N LYS A 164 -7.20 -11.73 -8.85
CA LYS A 164 -6.51 -10.44 -8.85
C LYS A 164 -7.43 -9.22 -8.86
N GLU A 165 -8.75 -9.42 -8.83
CA GLU A 165 -9.74 -8.33 -8.78
C GLU A 165 -9.46 -7.43 -7.58
N THR A 166 -9.30 -6.14 -7.85
CA THR A 166 -8.93 -5.10 -6.89
C THR A 166 -10.04 -4.07 -6.80
N LYS A 167 -10.38 -3.67 -5.58
CA LYS A 167 -11.32 -2.57 -5.31
C LYS A 167 -10.74 -1.63 -4.28
N ARG A 168 -10.78 -0.33 -4.57
CA ARG A 168 -10.49 0.70 -3.57
C ARG A 168 -11.56 0.66 -2.48
N PHE A 169 -11.13 0.55 -1.23
CA PHE A 169 -12.01 0.45 -0.09
C PHE A 169 -12.03 1.72 0.76
N LEU A 170 -10.86 2.33 0.96
CA LEU A 170 -10.69 3.56 1.75
C LEU A 170 -9.64 4.47 1.09
N THR A 171 -9.84 5.77 1.20
CA THR A 171 -8.85 6.82 0.89
C THR A 171 -8.56 7.60 2.17
N ALA A 172 -7.28 7.87 2.41
CA ALA A 172 -6.78 8.57 3.58
C ALA A 172 -7.18 10.06 3.59
N CYS A 173 -7.05 10.66 4.77
CA CYS A 173 -7.03 12.12 4.89
C CYS A 173 -5.76 12.69 4.22
N PRO A 174 -5.73 14.01 3.91
CA PRO A 174 -4.59 14.63 3.24
C PRO A 174 -3.25 14.36 3.93
N GLN A 175 -2.27 13.95 3.12
CA GLN A 175 -0.89 13.66 3.53
C GLN A 175 -0.79 12.72 4.74
N ALA A 176 -1.66 11.73 4.81
CA ALA A 176 -1.48 10.58 5.67
C ALA A 176 -1.21 9.37 4.78
N GLU A 177 -0.36 8.46 5.23
CA GLU A 177 -0.32 7.10 4.67
C GLU A 177 -1.39 6.24 5.35
N VAL A 178 -1.81 5.17 4.66
CA VAL A 178 -2.63 4.13 5.28
C VAL A 178 -1.73 2.99 5.69
N THR A 179 -1.74 2.62 6.97
CA THR A 179 -0.84 1.59 7.47
C THR A 179 -1.40 0.92 8.73
N GLY A 180 -1.10 -0.36 8.90
CA GLY A 180 -1.65 -1.18 9.97
C GLY A 180 -3.14 -1.48 9.77
N VAL A 181 -3.48 -2.76 9.73
CA VAL A 181 -4.87 -3.22 9.61
C VAL A 181 -5.08 -4.48 10.44
N THR A 182 -6.23 -4.56 11.09
CA THR A 182 -6.70 -5.79 11.74
C THR A 182 -8.23 -5.81 11.77
N MET A 183 -8.81 -6.99 12.01
CA MET A 183 -10.25 -7.21 12.00
C MET A 183 -10.68 -8.01 13.22
N SER A 184 -11.91 -7.79 13.68
CA SER A 184 -12.53 -8.61 14.73
C SER A 184 -12.71 -10.04 14.21
N PRO A 185 -12.70 -11.07 15.10
CA PRO A 185 -12.85 -12.46 14.67
C PRO A 185 -14.15 -12.76 13.91
N ASP A 186 -15.21 -11.98 14.14
CA ASP A 186 -16.49 -12.10 13.42
C ASP A 186 -16.54 -11.33 12.09
N GLY A 187 -15.48 -10.60 11.76
CA GLY A 187 -15.34 -9.84 10.53
C GLY A 187 -16.12 -8.53 10.46
N LYS A 188 -16.77 -8.11 11.56
CA LYS A 188 -17.72 -6.98 11.56
C LYS A 188 -17.11 -5.64 11.95
N THR A 189 -15.87 -5.63 12.45
CA THR A 189 -15.15 -4.43 12.83
C THR A 189 -13.72 -4.50 12.31
N MET A 190 -13.26 -3.45 11.64
CA MET A 190 -11.89 -3.34 11.13
C MET A 190 -11.23 -2.09 11.70
N TRP A 191 -10.00 -2.22 12.18
CA TRP A 191 -9.16 -1.12 12.62
C TRP A 191 -8.12 -0.84 11.54
N VAL A 192 -8.00 0.42 11.13
CA VAL A 192 -7.04 0.86 10.12
C VAL A 192 -6.30 2.09 10.62
N GLY A 193 -4.97 2.10 10.54
CA GLY A 193 -4.18 3.28 10.90
C GLY A 193 -4.13 4.31 9.77
N LEU A 194 -4.24 5.58 10.16
CA LEU A 194 -3.87 6.74 9.37
C LEU A 194 -2.68 7.40 10.05
N GLN A 195 -1.50 7.26 9.46
CA GLN A 195 -0.26 7.76 10.02
C GLN A 195 0.04 9.18 9.49
N HIS A 196 0.71 9.97 10.33
CA HIS A 196 1.23 11.33 10.05
C HIS A 196 0.41 12.29 9.16
N PRO A 197 -0.92 12.46 9.35
CA PRO A 197 -1.68 13.40 8.53
C PRO A 197 -1.05 14.80 8.52
N GLY A 198 -0.81 15.35 7.34
CA GLY A 198 -0.18 16.66 7.17
C GLY A 198 1.35 16.66 7.21
N ASP A 199 2.00 15.52 6.98
CA ASP A 199 3.46 15.32 7.11
C ASP A 199 4.32 16.35 6.37
N ALA A 200 3.85 16.93 5.25
CA ALA A 200 4.63 17.92 4.51
C ALA A 200 4.72 19.29 5.21
N ALA A 201 4.00 19.51 6.31
CA ALA A 201 4.03 20.76 7.06
C ALA A 201 5.38 20.91 7.80
N SER A 202 6.21 21.84 7.37
CA SER A 202 7.52 22.11 7.98
C SER A 202 7.52 23.27 8.98
N ASP A 203 6.50 24.14 8.93
CA ASP A 203 6.35 25.28 9.85
C ASP A 203 5.54 24.88 11.10
N PRO A 204 6.15 24.80 12.29
CA PRO A 204 5.45 24.41 13.50
C PRO A 204 4.40 25.42 13.96
N THR A 205 4.45 26.66 13.46
CA THR A 205 3.47 27.73 13.74
C THR A 205 2.21 27.62 12.87
N ASN A 206 2.27 26.85 11.77
CA ASN A 206 1.14 26.54 10.91
C ASN A 206 0.95 25.02 10.77
N PRO A 207 0.66 24.30 11.87
CA PRO A 207 0.58 22.84 11.85
C PRO A 207 -0.60 22.29 11.04
N GLU A 208 -1.54 23.14 10.65
CA GLU A 208 -2.76 22.76 9.94
C GLU A 208 -2.68 22.98 8.43
N GLN A 209 -1.50 23.33 7.91
CA GLN A 209 -1.29 23.73 6.52
C GLN A 209 -1.89 22.73 5.52
N PHE A 210 -1.75 21.44 5.80
CA PHE A 210 -2.16 20.39 4.88
C PHE A 210 -3.24 19.47 5.43
N SER A 211 -3.31 19.29 6.75
CA SER A 211 -4.33 18.46 7.37
C SER A 211 -4.76 19.01 8.71
N ARG A 212 -6.04 18.78 9.02
CA ARG A 212 -6.67 19.04 10.32
C ARG A 212 -7.29 17.78 10.89
N TRP A 213 -7.00 16.62 10.30
CA TRP A 213 -7.57 15.35 10.74
C TRP A 213 -6.94 14.92 12.08
N PRO A 214 -7.72 14.39 13.05
CA PRO A 214 -9.14 14.06 12.96
C PRO A 214 -10.09 15.21 13.37
N HIS A 215 -9.59 16.35 13.87
CA HIS A 215 -10.46 17.44 14.35
C HIS A 215 -11.44 17.94 13.28
N SER A 216 -11.06 17.95 12.01
CA SER A 216 -11.94 18.38 10.91
C SER A 216 -13.19 17.51 10.70
N GLN A 217 -13.31 16.37 11.39
CA GLN A 217 -14.47 15.50 11.27
C GLN A 217 -15.69 15.99 12.07
N TRP A 218 -15.49 16.86 13.07
CA TRP A 218 -16.57 17.32 13.95
C TRP A 218 -16.45 18.82 14.27
N ASN A 219 -17.59 19.49 14.30
CA ASN A 219 -17.65 20.91 14.71
C ASN A 219 -17.77 21.07 16.24
N LEU A 220 -18.20 20.01 16.94
CA LEU A 220 -18.50 20.01 18.36
C LEU A 220 -17.79 18.83 19.04
N ALA A 221 -17.44 18.99 20.31
CA ALA A 221 -16.89 17.93 21.12
C ALA A 221 -17.96 16.85 21.37
N SER A 222 -17.57 15.74 21.99
CA SER A 222 -18.46 14.63 22.30
C SER A 222 -19.65 15.00 23.20
N ASP A 223 -19.63 16.18 23.83
CA ASP A 223 -20.75 16.70 24.62
C ASP A 223 -21.87 17.32 23.75
N GLY A 224 -21.65 17.48 22.45
CA GLY A 224 -22.62 18.04 21.51
C GLY A 224 -22.88 19.54 21.66
N VAL A 225 -22.07 20.26 22.44
CA VAL A 225 -22.26 21.70 22.69
C VAL A 225 -20.97 22.49 22.58
N THR A 226 -19.83 21.94 23.01
CA THR A 226 -18.55 22.66 23.00
C THR A 226 -17.96 22.72 21.59
N PRO A 227 -17.73 23.90 21.00
CA PRO A 227 -17.07 24.02 19.70
C PRO A 227 -15.67 23.41 19.72
N LEU A 228 -15.37 22.56 18.73
CA LEU A 228 -14.01 22.08 18.50
C LEU A 228 -13.25 23.11 17.68
N ASN A 229 -12.26 23.73 18.30
CA ASN A 229 -11.32 24.55 17.54
C ASN A 229 -10.47 23.65 16.65
N PRO A 230 -10.12 24.11 15.42
CA PRO A 230 -9.10 23.47 14.61
C PRO A 230 -7.84 23.23 15.44
N GLY A 231 -7.17 22.12 15.17
CA GLY A 231 -5.98 21.75 15.92
C GLY A 231 -4.99 20.99 15.06
N ARG A 232 -3.76 20.91 15.58
CA ARG A 232 -2.65 20.14 15.00
C ARG A 232 -3.13 18.73 14.62
N PRO A 233 -2.85 18.26 13.40
CA PRO A 233 -3.24 16.94 12.97
C PRO A 233 -2.59 15.86 13.84
N ARG A 234 -3.27 14.72 13.94
CA ARG A 234 -2.84 13.60 14.80
C ARG A 234 -3.03 12.31 14.03
N SER A 235 -2.05 11.42 14.10
CA SER A 235 -2.27 10.02 13.68
C SER A 235 -3.39 9.40 14.51
N GLY A 236 -4.07 8.41 13.94
CA GLY A 236 -5.18 7.76 14.60
C GLY A 236 -5.52 6.43 13.96
N VAL A 237 -6.29 5.64 14.69
CA VAL A 237 -6.85 4.37 14.21
C VAL A 237 -8.33 4.57 14.00
N VAL A 238 -8.80 4.40 12.77
CA VAL A 238 -10.23 4.42 12.45
C VAL A 238 -10.83 3.05 12.71
N VAL A 239 -12.07 3.05 13.18
CA VAL A 239 -12.88 1.85 13.35
C VAL A 239 -13.94 1.84 12.25
N ILE A 240 -13.89 0.83 11.39
CA ILE A 240 -14.77 0.69 10.24
C ILE A 240 -15.78 -0.42 10.55
N THR A 241 -17.06 -0.14 10.33
CA THR A 241 -18.19 -1.06 10.50
C THR A 241 -19.19 -0.84 9.37
N LYS A 242 -19.93 -1.88 8.97
CA LYS A 242 -21.07 -1.71 8.05
C LYS A 242 -22.32 -1.25 8.81
N ASN A 243 -23.11 -0.37 8.20
CA ASN A 243 -24.37 0.11 8.80
C ASN A 243 -25.39 -1.00 9.08
N ASP A 244 -25.34 -2.08 8.29
CA ASP A 244 -26.19 -3.27 8.45
C ASP A 244 -25.62 -4.30 9.45
N GLY A 245 -24.46 -4.03 10.05
CA GLY A 245 -23.75 -4.96 10.94
C GLY A 245 -23.19 -6.20 10.24
N GLY A 246 -23.11 -6.19 8.91
CA GLY A 246 -22.55 -7.27 8.11
C GLY A 246 -21.03 -7.36 8.18
N ILE A 247 -20.48 -8.43 7.59
CA ILE A 247 -19.04 -8.65 7.49
C ILE A 247 -18.45 -7.60 6.53
N ILE A 248 -17.34 -6.98 6.91
CA ILE A 248 -16.64 -5.97 6.11
C ILE A 248 -16.12 -6.63 4.83
N GLY A 249 -16.26 -5.97 3.67
CA GLY A 249 -15.75 -6.49 2.39
C GLY A 249 -16.63 -7.56 1.73
N THR A 250 -17.89 -7.72 2.15
CA THR A 250 -18.92 -8.55 1.49
C THR A 250 -20.01 -7.67 0.88
#